data_AF-A0A7K5KLZ2-F1
#
_entry.id   AF-A0A7K5KLZ2-F1
#
_cell.length_a   1.000
_cell.length_b   1.000
_cell.length_c   1.000
_cell.angle_alpha   90.00
_cell.angle_beta   90.00
_cell.angle_gamma   90.00
#
_symmetry.space_group_name_H-M   'P 1'
#
loop_
_entity.id
_entity.type
_entity.pdbx_description
1 polymer ?
#
loop_
_entity_poly.entity_id
_entity_poly.type
_entity_poly.pdbx_seq_one_letter_code
_entity_poly.pdbx_strand_id
1 'polypeptide(L)'
;MGLKPWQKALFPLRSVSAVVRLFEAELRQPEPDLVLLSLVLGFVEHFLAVNRVLPTNVPGVTFESRPGPDPQTRLYFPVAELSIVAALYARFTAQIRGAVDLSLYPRPDGCSSRELVRKVSDVIWNSLSRSYFKDRAHIQSLFSFITGTKLDSSGVAFAVVGACQVLGLPDVHLALSEDHAWVAFGAGGAQTAEVTWHGKGNEDRRGQPVQAGVAERSWLYLKGSYLRCTRHMEVAFMVCAINPSIDGHTDSLELLQLQQRLLWLLYDMGHLDRYPMALGNLADLEELEPTPGRPDPLTLYHQGIQSARTHYNNEHIYPYLYLAGFHCRNKNVKEALQAWADTATVIQDYNYCREDEEIYKEFFDVANDVIPNLLKEAAAEPPPGAEGTPGGLPALQDPECFAHLLRFYDGICRWEEGSPTPVLHVGWATFLVQSLGRFDGQVR
;
A
#
# COMPACT_ATOMS: atom_id res chain seq x y z
N MET A 1 13.83 28.84 -1.25
CA MET A 1 12.55 28.09 -1.30
C MET A 1 12.24 27.75 -2.74
N GLY A 2 11.62 26.60 -2.97
CA GLY A 2 11.50 26.01 -4.31
C GLY A 2 12.65 25.06 -4.60
N LEU A 3 12.60 24.44 -5.78
CA LEU A 3 13.58 23.43 -6.19
C LEU A 3 15.02 23.95 -6.07
N LYS A 4 15.86 23.21 -5.33
CA LYS A 4 17.28 23.45 -5.13
C LYS A 4 18.05 23.25 -6.45
N PRO A 5 19.20 23.92 -6.65
CA PRO A 5 19.97 23.79 -7.88
C PRO A 5 20.35 22.35 -8.24
N TRP A 6 20.71 21.53 -7.24
CA TRP A 6 21.07 20.13 -7.46
C TRP A 6 19.87 19.26 -7.89
N GLN A 7 18.67 19.55 -7.37
CA GLN A 7 17.43 18.86 -7.79
C GLN A 7 17.16 19.14 -9.27
N LYS A 8 17.29 20.41 -9.68
CA LYS A 8 17.09 20.85 -11.07
C LYS A 8 18.10 20.23 -12.04
N ALA A 9 19.34 20.02 -11.60
CA ALA A 9 20.42 19.50 -12.43
C ALA A 9 20.22 18.02 -12.85
N LEU A 10 19.31 17.29 -12.20
CA LEU A 10 18.99 15.91 -12.55
C LEU A 10 18.00 15.80 -13.71
N PHE A 11 17.34 16.90 -14.07
CA PHE A 11 16.39 16.96 -15.17
C PHE A 11 17.10 17.25 -16.51
N PRO A 12 16.53 16.80 -17.64
CA PRO A 12 15.27 16.07 -17.76
C PRO A 12 15.39 14.58 -17.42
N LEU A 13 14.32 13.99 -16.91
CA LEU A 13 14.27 12.56 -16.60
C LEU A 13 13.79 11.80 -17.84
N ARG A 14 14.71 11.10 -18.49
CA ARG A 14 14.46 10.42 -19.77
C ARG A 14 14.19 8.92 -19.64
N SER A 15 14.25 8.37 -18.42
CA SER A 15 14.08 6.93 -18.19
C SER A 15 13.80 6.56 -16.75
N VAL A 16 13.39 5.30 -16.54
CA VAL A 16 13.32 4.65 -15.23
C VAL A 16 14.60 4.89 -14.42
N SER A 17 15.78 4.64 -15.00
CA SER A 17 17.06 4.88 -14.32
C SER A 17 17.30 6.35 -13.95
N ALA A 18 16.78 7.30 -14.73
CA ALA A 18 16.86 8.72 -14.38
C ALA A 18 15.94 9.07 -13.21
N VAL A 19 14.74 8.50 -13.15
CA VAL A 19 13.82 8.64 -12.00
C VAL A 19 14.44 8.04 -10.74
N VAL A 20 14.97 6.81 -10.81
CA VAL A 20 15.66 6.17 -9.68
C VAL A 20 16.81 7.03 -9.15
N ARG A 21 17.62 7.66 -10.02
CA ARG A 21 18.68 8.58 -9.60
C ARG A 21 18.17 9.83 -8.88
N LEU A 22 16.99 10.35 -9.28
CA LEU A 22 16.35 11.45 -8.56
C LEU A 22 15.94 11.02 -7.13
N PHE A 23 15.29 9.86 -7.01
CA PHE A 23 14.88 9.31 -5.72
C PHE A 23 16.08 9.03 -4.82
N GLU A 24 17.15 8.44 -5.35
CA GLU A 24 18.39 8.17 -4.61
C GLU A 24 19.03 9.47 -4.08
N ALA A 25 19.03 10.54 -4.88
CA ALA A 25 19.56 11.83 -4.47
C ALA A 25 18.70 12.49 -3.38
N GLU A 26 17.38 12.39 -3.46
CA GLU A 26 16.44 12.87 -2.44
C GLU A 26 16.53 12.06 -1.14
N LEU A 27 16.57 10.73 -1.21
CA LEU A 27 16.63 9.85 -0.03
C LEU A 27 17.91 10.04 0.79
N ARG A 28 18.99 10.51 0.18
CA ARG A 28 20.22 10.92 0.89
C ARG A 28 20.05 12.20 1.71
N GLN A 29 18.98 12.96 1.48
CA GLN A 29 18.66 14.14 2.28
C GLN A 29 17.88 13.74 3.54
N PRO A 30 18.00 14.51 4.63
CA PRO A 30 17.16 14.30 5.82
C PRO A 30 15.68 14.60 5.56
N GLU A 31 15.41 15.53 4.64
CA GLU A 31 14.06 15.94 4.22
C GLU A 31 13.95 15.79 2.69
N PRO A 32 13.71 14.55 2.19
CA PRO A 32 13.39 14.33 0.78
C PRO A 32 12.14 15.12 0.39
N ASP A 33 12.17 15.77 -0.77
CA ASP A 33 11.05 16.62 -1.22
C ASP A 33 9.88 15.75 -1.74
N LEU A 34 8.88 15.56 -0.89
CA LEU A 34 7.72 14.70 -1.19
C LEU A 34 6.91 15.22 -2.38
N VAL A 35 6.84 16.55 -2.51
CA VAL A 35 6.08 17.20 -3.58
C VAL A 35 6.73 16.97 -4.92
N LEU A 36 8.05 17.15 -5.02
CA LEU A 36 8.80 16.88 -6.23
C LEU A 36 8.65 15.42 -6.67
N LEU A 37 8.86 14.48 -5.74
CA LEU A 37 8.83 13.05 -6.04
C LEU A 37 7.44 12.58 -6.48
N SER A 38 6.38 12.99 -5.78
CA SER A 38 5.00 12.63 -6.14
C SER A 38 4.55 13.23 -7.47
N LEU A 39 4.98 14.46 -7.80
CA LEU A 39 4.71 15.06 -9.11
C LEU A 39 5.41 14.31 -10.24
N VAL A 40 6.63 13.84 -10.03
CA VAL A 40 7.38 13.05 -11.02
C VAL A 40 6.72 11.68 -11.23
N LEU A 41 6.37 10.97 -10.16
CA LEU A 41 5.69 9.66 -10.26
C LEU A 41 4.36 9.80 -11.00
N GLY A 42 3.52 10.74 -10.58
CA GLY A 42 2.22 10.93 -11.21
C GLY A 42 2.31 11.39 -12.67
N PHE A 43 3.32 12.19 -13.04
CA PHE A 43 3.58 12.54 -14.44
C PHE A 43 3.93 11.30 -15.28
N VAL A 44 4.85 10.46 -14.79
CA VAL A 44 5.31 9.26 -15.49
C VAL A 44 4.17 8.24 -15.60
N GLU A 45 3.45 7.99 -14.50
CA GLU A 45 2.28 7.10 -14.46
C GLU A 45 1.17 7.56 -15.40
N HIS A 46 0.91 8.87 -15.50
CA HIS A 46 -0.11 9.40 -16.40
C HIS A 46 0.11 8.95 -17.86
N PHE A 47 1.34 9.04 -18.35
CA PHE A 47 1.65 8.69 -19.74
C PHE A 47 1.94 7.21 -19.98
N LEU A 48 2.17 6.43 -18.92
CA LEU A 48 2.44 4.99 -19.01
C LEU A 48 1.21 4.11 -18.73
N ALA A 49 0.23 4.62 -17.96
CA ALA A 49 -0.99 3.88 -17.62
C ALA A 49 -2.28 4.62 -18.02
N VAL A 50 -2.43 5.91 -17.70
CA VAL A 50 -3.70 6.64 -17.87
C VAL A 50 -3.99 6.99 -19.33
N ASN A 51 -3.02 7.58 -20.03
CA ASN A 51 -3.15 7.99 -21.42
C ASN A 51 -1.83 7.79 -22.16
N ARG A 52 -1.71 6.61 -22.79
CA ARG A 52 -0.52 6.18 -23.54
C ARG A 52 -0.47 6.71 -24.98
N VAL A 53 -1.47 7.48 -25.41
CA VAL A 53 -1.46 8.09 -26.75
C VAL A 53 -0.45 9.23 -26.76
N LEU A 54 0.55 9.12 -27.64
CA LEU A 54 1.57 10.16 -27.80
C LEU A 54 0.92 11.47 -28.29
N PRO A 55 0.90 12.55 -27.49
CA PRO A 55 0.31 13.81 -27.91
C PRO A 55 1.14 14.43 -29.05
N THR A 56 0.49 14.65 -30.20
CA THR A 56 1.12 15.32 -31.36
C THR A 56 0.96 16.84 -31.32
N ASN A 57 0.09 17.35 -30.45
CA ASN A 57 -0.32 18.75 -30.39
C ASN A 57 0.05 19.46 -29.07
N VAL A 58 0.80 18.80 -28.18
CA VAL A 58 1.23 19.38 -26.89
C VAL A 58 2.71 19.74 -26.95
N PRO A 59 3.07 21.00 -27.24
CA PRO A 59 4.47 21.41 -27.28
C PRO A 59 5.12 21.27 -25.89
N GLY A 60 6.35 20.77 -25.85
CA GLY A 60 7.14 20.59 -24.63
C GLY A 60 7.03 19.21 -23.98
N VAL A 61 6.03 18.39 -24.33
CA VAL A 61 5.99 16.97 -23.94
C VAL A 61 6.73 16.16 -25.00
N THR A 62 7.79 15.46 -24.60
CA THR A 62 8.59 14.62 -25.50
C THR A 62 8.72 13.21 -24.94
N PHE A 63 9.04 12.25 -25.81
CA PHE A 63 9.19 10.85 -25.44
C PHE A 63 10.54 10.35 -25.93
N GLU A 64 11.25 9.61 -25.08
CA GLU A 64 12.49 8.93 -25.45
C GLU A 64 12.15 7.51 -25.91
N SER A 65 12.53 7.18 -27.15
CA SER A 65 12.29 5.85 -27.70
C SER A 65 13.39 4.87 -27.30
N ARG A 66 13.00 3.64 -27.02
CA ARG A 66 13.90 2.55 -26.65
C ARG A 66 13.50 1.26 -27.37
N PRO A 67 14.45 0.35 -27.64
CA PRO A 67 14.10 -1.00 -28.08
C PRO A 67 13.22 -1.67 -27.01
N GLY A 68 12.14 -2.32 -27.44
CA GLY A 68 11.34 -3.18 -26.58
C GLY A 68 11.95 -4.57 -26.40
N PRO A 69 11.25 -5.48 -25.71
CA PRO A 69 11.68 -6.88 -25.54
C PRO A 69 11.88 -7.57 -26.90
N ASP A 70 10.99 -7.27 -27.85
CA ASP A 70 11.11 -7.72 -29.24
C ASP A 70 11.83 -6.70 -30.12
N PRO A 71 12.68 -7.12 -31.08
CA PRO A 71 13.43 -6.22 -31.97
C PRO A 71 12.57 -5.25 -32.80
N GLN A 72 11.30 -5.59 -33.01
CA GLN A 72 10.34 -4.80 -33.79
C GLN A 72 9.54 -3.82 -32.93
N THR A 73 9.55 -3.99 -31.61
CA THR A 73 8.79 -3.18 -30.67
C THR A 73 9.62 -1.99 -30.21
N ARG A 74 9.00 -0.82 -30.13
CA ARG A 74 9.60 0.39 -29.54
C ARG A 74 8.80 0.78 -28.31
N LEU A 75 9.49 0.94 -27.19
CA LEU A 75 8.93 1.52 -25.97
C LEU A 75 9.20 3.02 -25.95
N TYR A 76 8.29 3.78 -25.37
CA TYR A 76 8.38 5.24 -25.30
C TYR A 76 8.26 5.69 -23.85
N PHE A 77 9.33 6.26 -23.32
CA PHE A 77 9.33 6.80 -21.96
C PHE A 77 8.97 8.29 -21.98
N PRO A 78 7.99 8.75 -21.17
CA PRO A 78 7.62 10.16 -21.09
C PRO A 78 8.76 10.97 -20.45
N VAL A 79 9.33 11.91 -21.20
CA VAL A 79 10.43 12.73 -20.70
C VAL A 79 9.88 13.78 -19.73
N ALA A 80 10.23 13.66 -18.45
CA ALA A 80 9.87 14.68 -17.46
C ALA A 80 10.83 15.87 -17.61
N GLU A 81 10.37 16.90 -18.31
CA GLU A 81 11.10 18.16 -18.51
C GLU A 81 11.06 19.03 -17.24
N LEU A 82 12.18 19.70 -16.94
CA LEU A 82 12.28 20.56 -15.75
C LEU A 82 11.21 21.66 -15.74
N SER A 83 10.94 22.27 -16.90
CA SER A 83 9.97 23.36 -17.02
C SER A 83 8.56 22.91 -16.61
N ILE A 84 8.15 21.70 -17.01
CA ILE A 84 6.85 21.13 -16.69
C ILE A 84 6.75 20.84 -15.20
N VAL A 85 7.71 20.07 -14.66
CA VAL A 85 7.70 19.67 -13.25
C VAL A 85 7.84 20.88 -12.32
N ALA A 86 8.70 21.84 -12.65
CA ALA A 86 8.86 23.07 -11.87
C ALA A 86 7.59 23.94 -11.88
N ALA A 87 6.85 23.99 -13.00
CA ALA A 87 5.58 24.71 -13.07
C ALA A 87 4.51 24.06 -12.18
N LEU A 88 4.38 22.73 -12.21
CA LEU A 88 3.46 21.98 -11.35
C LEU A 88 3.82 22.17 -9.87
N TYR A 89 5.10 22.09 -9.54
CA TYR A 89 5.61 22.32 -8.18
C TYR A 89 5.32 23.75 -7.70
N ALA A 90 5.59 24.75 -8.55
CA ALA A 90 5.31 26.15 -8.24
C ALA A 90 3.81 26.38 -7.99
N ARG A 91 2.95 25.73 -8.79
CA ARG A 91 1.49 25.83 -8.65
C ARG A 91 1.01 25.24 -7.32
N PHE A 92 1.47 24.04 -6.94
CA PHE A 92 1.14 23.44 -5.65
C PHE A 92 1.62 24.33 -4.49
N THR A 93 2.89 24.73 -4.50
CA THR A 93 3.45 25.53 -3.41
C THR A 93 2.81 26.91 -3.27
N ALA A 94 2.46 27.56 -4.37
CA ALA A 94 1.74 28.84 -4.36
C ALA A 94 0.33 28.69 -3.77
N GLN A 95 -0.40 27.63 -4.13
CA GLN A 95 -1.73 27.35 -3.60
C GLN A 95 -1.70 27.16 -2.07
N ILE A 96 -0.75 26.35 -1.57
CA ILE A 96 -0.65 26.08 -0.12
C ILE A 96 -0.22 27.33 0.65
N ARG A 97 0.85 28.01 0.20
CA ARG A 97 1.36 29.21 0.89
C ARG A 97 0.42 30.41 0.82
N GLY A 98 -0.36 30.53 -0.26
CA GLY A 98 -1.36 31.59 -0.38
C GLY A 98 -2.60 31.36 0.50
N ALA A 99 -2.89 30.13 0.88
CA ALA A 99 -4.10 29.77 1.62
C ALA A 99 -3.88 29.61 3.14
N VAL A 100 -2.63 29.47 3.59
CA VAL A 100 -2.26 29.25 5.00
C VAL A 100 -1.30 30.34 5.46
N ASP A 101 -1.81 31.29 6.24
CA ASP A 101 -0.98 32.30 6.91
C ASP A 101 -0.44 31.75 8.24
N LEU A 102 0.86 31.40 8.25
CA LEU A 102 1.53 30.84 9.43
C LEU A 102 1.62 31.83 10.60
N SER A 103 1.46 33.13 10.39
CA SER A 103 1.49 34.12 11.49
C SER A 103 0.30 33.98 12.45
N LEU A 104 -0.79 33.38 11.97
CA LEU A 104 -2.00 33.09 12.76
C LEU A 104 -1.88 31.82 13.61
N TYR A 105 -0.82 31.03 13.43
CA TYR A 105 -0.64 29.74 14.09
C TYR A 105 0.73 29.69 14.79
N PRO A 106 0.83 30.25 16.01
CA PRO A 106 2.06 30.16 16.79
C PRO A 106 2.48 28.71 17.01
N ARG A 107 3.79 28.45 16.87
CA ARG A 107 4.39 27.13 17.01
C ARG A 107 5.35 27.12 18.21
N PRO A 108 4.84 27.09 19.45
CA PRO A 108 5.70 26.95 20.62
C PRO A 108 6.52 25.66 20.48
N ASP A 109 7.81 25.73 20.81
CA ASP A 109 8.74 24.59 20.73
C ASP A 109 8.87 23.96 19.32
N GLY A 110 8.50 24.70 18.27
CA GLY A 110 8.56 24.25 16.88
C GLY A 110 7.48 23.24 16.47
N CYS A 111 6.57 22.88 17.37
CA CYS A 111 5.49 21.92 17.11
C CYS A 111 4.27 22.59 16.45
N SER A 112 3.63 21.86 15.55
CA SER A 112 2.40 22.30 14.87
C SER A 112 1.18 22.05 15.77
N SER A 113 0.22 22.98 15.75
CA SER A 113 -1.05 22.82 16.47
C SER A 113 -2.08 22.02 15.65
N ARG A 114 -3.10 21.47 16.33
CA ARG A 114 -4.19 20.76 15.66
C ARG A 114 -4.96 21.66 14.70
N GLU A 115 -5.13 22.92 15.06
CA GLU A 115 -5.83 23.93 14.26
C GLU A 115 -5.07 24.21 12.97
N LEU A 116 -3.73 24.28 13.02
CA LEU A 116 -2.89 24.43 11.84
C LEU A 116 -2.99 23.20 10.92
N VAL A 117 -2.87 22.00 11.47
CA VAL A 117 -3.00 20.74 10.70
C VAL A 117 -4.38 20.63 10.04
N ARG A 118 -5.45 20.94 10.80
CA ARG A 118 -6.82 20.99 10.28
C ARG A 118 -6.96 22.04 9.18
N LYS A 119 -6.36 23.23 9.33
CA LYS A 119 -6.37 24.26 8.30
C LYS A 119 -5.73 23.78 7.00
N VAL A 120 -4.60 23.08 7.07
CA VAL A 120 -3.94 22.50 5.87
C VAL A 120 -4.83 21.42 5.24
N SER A 121 -5.42 20.53 6.06
CA SER A 121 -6.41 19.54 5.63
C SER A 121 -7.60 20.19 4.89
N ASP A 122 -8.17 21.26 5.43
CA ASP A 122 -9.27 21.99 4.78
C ASP A 122 -8.85 22.65 3.46
N VAL A 123 -7.61 23.11 3.32
CA VAL A 123 -7.10 23.64 2.04
C VAL A 123 -7.05 22.54 0.99
N ILE A 124 -6.52 21.37 1.30
CA ILE A 124 -6.48 20.23 0.38
C ILE A 124 -7.91 19.79 0.04
N TRP A 125 -8.74 19.56 1.05
CA TRP A 125 -10.13 19.10 0.88
C TRP A 125 -10.97 20.01 0.00
N ASN A 126 -10.97 21.31 0.28
CA ASN A 126 -11.79 22.28 -0.46
C ASN A 126 -11.27 22.53 -1.89
N SER A 127 -10.07 22.06 -2.20
CA SER A 127 -9.50 22.11 -3.54
C SER A 127 -9.88 20.91 -4.42
N LEU A 128 -10.48 19.86 -3.82
CA LEU A 128 -10.92 18.68 -4.55
C LEU A 128 -12.23 18.95 -5.32
N SER A 129 -12.40 18.22 -6.42
CA SER A 129 -13.63 18.24 -7.22
C SER A 129 -14.81 17.76 -6.37
N ARG A 130 -15.95 18.44 -6.44
CA ARG A 130 -17.14 18.10 -5.61
C ARG A 130 -17.71 16.71 -5.87
N SER A 131 -17.52 16.16 -7.08
CA SER A 131 -18.03 14.85 -7.47
C SER A 131 -17.06 14.19 -8.43
N TYR A 132 -16.54 13.03 -8.03
CA TYR A 132 -15.77 12.11 -8.85
C TYR A 132 -15.83 10.72 -8.20
N PHE A 133 -15.50 9.69 -8.97
CA PHE A 133 -15.41 8.34 -8.46
C PHE A 133 -14.16 8.20 -7.60
N LYS A 134 -14.35 7.98 -6.29
CA LYS A 134 -13.27 7.95 -5.29
C LYS A 134 -12.36 6.72 -5.41
N ASP A 135 -12.90 5.62 -5.91
CA ASP A 135 -12.18 4.35 -6.11
C ASP A 135 -11.56 4.27 -7.52
N ARG A 136 -11.38 5.42 -8.18
CA ARG A 136 -10.78 5.46 -9.54
C ARG A 136 -9.26 5.29 -9.41
N ALA A 137 -8.66 4.44 -10.24
CA ALA A 137 -7.21 4.34 -10.33
C ALA A 137 -6.54 5.66 -10.77
N HIS A 138 -5.24 5.79 -10.45
CA HIS A 138 -4.36 6.89 -10.88
C HIS A 138 -4.71 8.29 -10.35
N ILE A 139 -5.37 8.35 -9.18
CA ILE A 139 -5.65 9.62 -8.50
C ILE A 139 -4.96 9.74 -7.14
N GLN A 140 -3.99 8.92 -6.81
CA GLN A 140 -3.23 8.92 -5.57
C GLN A 140 -2.16 10.05 -5.47
N SER A 141 -1.68 10.57 -6.61
CA SER A 141 -0.52 11.47 -6.66
C SER A 141 -0.86 12.95 -6.64
N LEU A 142 0.12 13.79 -6.24
CA LEU A 142 0.00 15.25 -6.32
C LEU A 142 -0.10 15.77 -7.77
N PHE A 143 0.34 14.97 -8.75
CA PHE A 143 0.08 15.26 -10.15
C PHE A 143 -1.42 15.25 -10.44
N SER A 144 -2.15 14.24 -9.95
CA SER A 144 -3.61 14.16 -10.10
C SER A 144 -4.32 15.30 -9.35
N PHE A 145 -3.85 15.65 -8.15
CA PHE A 145 -4.36 16.79 -7.41
C PHE A 145 -4.24 18.10 -8.20
N ILE A 146 -3.06 18.39 -8.74
CA ILE A 146 -2.82 19.64 -9.47
C ILE A 146 -3.47 19.63 -10.86
N THR A 147 -3.43 18.54 -11.60
CA THR A 147 -3.92 18.53 -12.99
C THR A 147 -5.42 18.26 -13.08
N GLY A 148 -5.98 17.47 -12.16
CA GLY A 148 -7.36 16.99 -12.22
C GLY A 148 -8.19 17.25 -10.96
N THR A 149 -7.62 17.86 -9.92
CA THR A 149 -8.31 18.15 -8.63
C THR A 149 -9.03 16.93 -8.06
N LYS A 150 -8.39 15.77 -8.13
CA LYS A 150 -8.90 14.48 -7.63
C LYS A 150 -7.83 13.81 -6.81
N LEU A 151 -8.23 13.24 -5.68
CA LEU A 151 -7.39 12.40 -4.84
C LEU A 151 -8.20 11.19 -4.36
N ASP A 152 -7.59 10.03 -4.17
CA ASP A 152 -8.21 8.97 -3.40
C ASP A 152 -8.02 9.24 -1.89
N SER A 153 -8.52 8.35 -1.03
CA SER A 153 -8.52 8.57 0.42
C SER A 153 -7.10 8.79 0.97
N SER A 154 -6.18 7.86 0.71
CA SER A 154 -4.81 7.92 1.22
C SER A 154 -3.99 9.02 0.52
N GLY A 155 -4.26 9.30 -0.76
CA GLY A 155 -3.69 10.41 -1.50
C GLY A 155 -4.00 11.78 -0.87
N VAL A 156 -5.19 11.97 -0.27
CA VAL A 156 -5.49 13.19 0.51
C VAL A 156 -4.59 13.31 1.75
N ALA A 157 -4.44 12.23 2.53
CA ALA A 157 -3.58 12.25 3.70
C ALA A 157 -2.13 12.56 3.34
N PHE A 158 -1.63 11.92 2.27
CA PHE A 158 -0.29 12.20 1.72
C PHE A 158 -0.15 13.66 1.25
N ALA A 159 -1.16 14.21 0.56
CA ALA A 159 -1.14 15.59 0.10
C ALA A 159 -1.11 16.60 1.25
N VAL A 160 -1.77 16.30 2.38
CA VAL A 160 -1.68 17.10 3.60
C VAL A 160 -0.26 17.10 4.15
N VAL A 161 0.40 15.94 4.23
CA VAL A 161 1.80 15.85 4.68
C VAL A 161 2.74 16.62 3.75
N GLY A 162 2.60 16.47 2.43
CA GLY A 162 3.37 17.25 1.45
C GLY A 162 3.15 18.77 1.58
N ALA A 163 1.91 19.20 1.81
CA ALA A 163 1.59 20.61 2.06
C ALA A 163 2.21 21.13 3.36
N CYS A 164 2.18 20.33 4.44
CA CYS A 164 2.85 20.63 5.70
C CYS A 164 4.37 20.76 5.52
N GLN A 165 5.00 19.88 4.73
CA GLN A 165 6.43 19.98 4.41
C GLN A 165 6.76 21.29 3.67
N VAL A 166 5.92 21.71 2.71
CA VAL A 166 6.07 22.97 1.97
C VAL A 166 6.02 24.21 2.86
N LEU A 167 5.24 24.13 3.94
CA LEU A 167 5.08 25.16 4.97
C LEU A 167 6.17 25.10 6.05
N GLY A 168 7.09 24.13 5.99
CA GLY A 168 8.15 23.97 6.99
C GLY A 168 7.62 23.45 8.33
N LEU A 169 6.69 22.49 8.29
CA LEU A 169 6.12 21.79 9.44
C LEU A 169 6.73 20.38 9.54
N PRO A 170 8.00 20.24 10.00
CA PRO A 170 8.71 18.97 9.97
C PRO A 170 8.13 17.93 10.93
N ASP A 171 7.33 18.34 11.91
CA ASP A 171 6.74 17.45 12.91
C ASP A 171 5.49 16.71 12.42
N VAL A 172 4.91 17.10 11.27
CA VAL A 172 3.71 16.46 10.72
C VAL A 172 4.11 15.31 9.80
N HIS A 173 3.63 14.12 10.11
CA HIS A 173 3.98 12.87 9.43
C HIS A 173 2.76 12.05 9.07
N LEU A 174 2.92 11.21 8.04
CA LEU A 174 1.88 10.27 7.64
C LEU A 174 1.77 9.14 8.67
N ALA A 175 0.54 8.77 9.01
CA ALA A 175 0.24 7.57 9.76
C ALA A 175 -0.62 6.64 8.90
N LEU A 176 -0.28 5.35 8.89
CA LEU A 176 -0.91 4.36 8.02
C LEU A 176 -1.31 3.14 8.84
N SER A 177 -2.57 2.74 8.73
CA SER A 177 -2.96 1.37 8.99
C SER A 177 -2.85 0.54 7.70
N GLU A 178 -3.49 -0.62 7.69
CA GLU A 178 -3.55 -1.50 6.53
C GLU A 178 -4.60 -1.04 5.49
N ASP A 179 -5.55 -0.17 5.85
CA ASP A 179 -6.62 0.32 4.96
C ASP A 179 -7.02 1.80 5.18
N HIS A 180 -6.30 2.54 6.03
CA HIS A 180 -6.58 3.95 6.27
C HIS A 180 -5.33 4.78 6.50
N ALA A 181 -5.45 6.08 6.27
CA ALA A 181 -4.37 7.04 6.41
C ALA A 181 -4.82 8.32 7.11
N TRP A 182 -3.99 8.79 8.04
CA TRP A 182 -4.17 10.06 8.75
C TRP A 182 -2.82 10.71 9.03
N VAL A 183 -2.77 11.75 9.87
CA VAL A 183 -1.49 12.39 10.24
C VAL A 183 -1.20 12.28 11.73
N ALA A 184 0.08 12.05 12.05
CA ALA A 184 0.65 12.19 13.37
C ALA A 184 1.48 13.49 13.45
N PHE A 185 1.43 14.22 14.57
CA PHE A 185 2.12 15.50 14.74
C PHE A 185 2.40 15.85 16.21
N GLY A 186 3.06 17.00 16.42
CA GLY A 186 3.46 17.46 17.76
C GLY A 186 4.67 16.72 18.31
N ALA A 187 4.99 16.95 19.58
CA ALA A 187 6.17 16.38 20.22
C ALA A 187 6.18 14.85 20.12
N GLY A 188 7.19 14.31 19.42
CA GLY A 188 7.35 12.87 19.19
C GLY A 188 6.21 12.22 18.39
N GLY A 189 5.38 12.98 17.68
CA GLY A 189 4.23 12.45 16.94
C GLY A 189 3.09 11.94 17.86
N ALA A 190 2.99 12.46 19.09
CA ALA A 190 2.02 12.00 20.07
C ALA A 190 0.57 12.39 19.75
N GLN A 191 0.34 13.41 18.92
CA GLN A 191 -0.99 13.80 18.48
C GLN A 191 -1.34 13.16 17.14
N THR A 192 -2.61 12.89 16.93
CA THR A 192 -3.15 12.38 15.66
C THR A 192 -4.31 13.24 15.20
N ALA A 193 -4.49 13.38 13.90
CA ALA A 193 -5.69 13.99 13.33
C ALA A 193 -6.11 13.26 12.06
N GLU A 194 -7.40 12.92 11.99
CA GLU A 194 -8.05 12.53 10.75
C GLU A 194 -7.98 13.67 9.73
N VAL A 195 -7.63 13.36 8.48
CA VAL A 195 -7.51 14.38 7.42
C VAL A 195 -8.19 13.98 6.12
N THR A 196 -8.70 12.75 6.04
CA THR A 196 -9.38 12.21 4.87
C THR A 196 -10.64 11.45 5.31
N TRP A 197 -11.37 10.88 4.35
CA TRP A 197 -12.50 9.99 4.60
C TRP A 197 -12.06 8.53 4.64
N HIS A 198 -12.85 7.67 5.25
CA HIS A 198 -12.76 6.22 5.07
C HIS A 198 -14.11 5.65 4.61
N GLY A 199 -14.06 4.61 3.78
CA GLY A 199 -15.24 3.95 3.23
C GLY A 199 -16.19 4.87 2.43
N LYS A 200 -17.47 4.44 2.37
CA LYS A 200 -18.55 5.12 1.61
C LYS A 200 -19.48 5.97 2.49
N GLY A 201 -19.18 6.07 3.79
CA GLY A 201 -19.97 6.83 4.77
C GLY A 201 -19.83 8.35 4.63
N ASN A 202 -20.82 9.08 5.14
CA ASN A 202 -20.86 10.55 5.12
C ASN A 202 -20.34 11.21 6.43
N GLU A 203 -19.77 10.43 7.36
CA GLU A 203 -19.26 10.96 8.62
C GLU A 203 -17.89 11.61 8.41
N ASP A 204 -17.86 12.94 8.38
CA ASP A 204 -16.62 13.71 8.34
C ASP A 204 -15.94 13.69 9.72
N ARG A 205 -15.00 12.75 9.90
CA ARG A 205 -14.17 12.67 11.11
C ARG A 205 -12.96 13.60 11.08
N ARG A 206 -12.75 14.41 10.03
CA ARG A 206 -11.54 15.24 9.89
C ARG A 206 -11.33 16.18 11.08
N GLY A 207 -10.09 16.24 11.53
CA GLY A 207 -9.63 16.99 12.70
C GLY A 207 -9.76 16.23 14.02
N GLN A 208 -10.52 15.13 14.05
CA GLN A 208 -10.68 14.30 15.25
C GLN A 208 -9.45 13.42 15.50
N PRO A 209 -9.19 13.04 16.76
CA PRO A 209 -8.13 12.13 17.13
C PRO A 209 -8.55 10.66 16.90
N VAL A 210 -7.62 9.72 16.70
CA VAL A 210 -7.93 8.32 16.29
C VAL A 210 -8.15 7.36 17.47
N GLN A 211 -8.08 7.88 18.70
CA GLN A 211 -8.08 7.11 19.94
C GLN A 211 -9.37 6.31 20.14
N ALA A 212 -10.50 6.78 19.61
CA ALA A 212 -11.75 6.04 19.65
C ALA A 212 -11.64 4.71 18.88
N GLY A 213 -11.13 4.77 17.65
CA GLY A 213 -10.87 3.59 16.81
C GLY A 213 -9.84 2.63 17.40
N VAL A 214 -8.80 3.17 18.03
CA VAL A 214 -7.82 2.37 18.77
C VAL A 214 -8.46 1.66 19.98
N ALA A 215 -9.32 2.37 20.73
CA ALA A 215 -9.95 1.85 21.95
C ALA A 215 -11.02 0.79 21.67
N GLU A 216 -11.74 0.89 20.56
CA GLU A 216 -12.70 -0.14 20.13
C GLU A 216 -12.02 -1.40 19.56
N ARG A 217 -10.70 -1.36 19.36
CA ARG A 217 -9.90 -2.47 18.82
C ARG A 217 -10.34 -2.87 17.40
N SER A 218 -10.72 -1.91 16.56
CA SER A 218 -10.97 -2.15 15.14
C SER A 218 -9.67 -2.39 14.38
N TRP A 219 -9.74 -3.21 13.34
CA TRP A 219 -8.58 -3.50 12.48
C TRP A 219 -8.09 -2.23 11.80
N LEU A 220 -9.02 -1.34 11.42
CA LEU A 220 -8.73 -0.06 10.77
C LEU A 220 -7.69 0.81 11.49
N TYR A 221 -7.56 0.71 12.81
CA TYR A 221 -6.57 1.47 13.60
C TYR A 221 -5.52 0.59 14.27
N LEU A 222 -5.50 -0.71 13.97
CA LEU A 222 -4.49 -1.69 14.37
C LEU A 222 -4.17 -1.68 15.87
N LYS A 223 -5.15 -1.46 16.74
CA LYS A 223 -4.98 -1.32 18.21
C LYS A 223 -3.87 -0.32 18.62
N GLY A 224 -3.53 0.63 17.74
CA GLY A 224 -2.47 1.62 17.98
C GLY A 224 -1.08 1.23 17.44
N SER A 225 -0.91 0.03 16.88
CA SER A 225 0.30 -0.49 16.24
C SER A 225 0.36 -0.19 14.73
N TYR A 226 -0.19 0.96 14.33
CA TYR A 226 -0.10 1.49 12.97
C TYR A 226 1.29 2.09 12.68
N LEU A 227 1.63 2.26 11.40
CA LEU A 227 2.88 2.86 10.98
C LEU A 227 2.84 4.36 11.29
N ARG A 228 3.87 4.86 11.99
CA ARG A 228 4.16 6.29 12.11
C ARG A 228 5.35 6.58 11.21
N CYS A 229 5.10 7.14 10.04
CA CYS A 229 6.10 7.26 9.00
C CYS A 229 7.18 8.30 9.36
N THR A 230 8.41 8.02 8.96
CA THR A 230 9.42 9.06 8.72
C THR A 230 9.26 9.62 7.31
N ARG A 231 10.02 10.67 6.94
CA ARG A 231 10.07 11.16 5.56
C ARG A 231 10.44 10.08 4.55
N HIS A 232 11.40 9.21 4.89
CA HIS A 232 11.81 8.10 4.04
C HIS A 232 10.72 7.04 3.88
N MET A 233 9.94 6.77 4.93
CA MET A 233 8.77 5.90 4.84
C MET A 233 7.63 6.52 4.04
N GLU A 234 7.47 7.85 4.07
CA GLU A 234 6.51 8.56 3.19
C GLU A 234 6.92 8.49 1.71
N VAL A 235 8.23 8.44 1.42
CA VAL A 235 8.73 8.10 0.08
C VAL A 235 8.40 6.65 -0.26
N ALA A 236 8.59 5.71 0.67
CA ALA A 236 8.19 4.32 0.44
C ALA A 236 6.69 4.18 0.17
N PHE A 237 5.85 4.91 0.90
CA PHE A 237 4.40 4.95 0.67
C PHE A 237 4.07 5.38 -0.77
N MET A 238 4.63 6.51 -1.25
CA MET A 238 4.30 6.96 -2.62
C MET A 238 4.84 6.02 -3.70
N VAL A 239 5.89 5.25 -3.41
CA VAL A 239 6.41 4.21 -4.32
C VAL A 239 5.47 3.00 -4.32
N CYS A 240 5.01 2.52 -3.16
CA CYS A 240 3.98 1.48 -3.08
C CYS A 240 2.66 1.90 -3.73
N ALA A 241 2.35 3.20 -3.71
CA ALA A 241 1.15 3.76 -4.33
C ALA A 241 1.23 3.90 -5.85
N ILE A 242 2.40 3.65 -6.49
CA ILE A 242 2.46 3.57 -7.96
C ILE A 242 1.48 2.48 -8.41
N ASN A 243 0.61 2.80 -9.37
CA ASN A 243 -0.36 1.86 -9.90
C ASN A 243 0.01 1.50 -11.36
N PRO A 244 0.57 0.30 -11.60
CA PRO A 244 0.94 -0.13 -12.94
C PRO A 244 -0.25 -0.45 -13.86
N SER A 245 -1.46 -0.66 -13.32
CA SER A 245 -2.62 -1.10 -14.09
C SER A 245 -3.01 -0.11 -15.17
N ILE A 246 -3.19 -0.58 -16.40
CA ILE A 246 -3.72 0.18 -17.54
C ILE A 246 -5.23 -0.05 -17.63
N ASP A 247 -5.63 -1.31 -17.45
CA ASP A 247 -6.99 -1.79 -17.36
C ASP A 247 -7.05 -3.03 -16.47
N GLY A 248 -8.23 -3.65 -16.34
CA GLY A 248 -8.44 -4.79 -15.44
C GLY A 248 -7.66 -6.07 -15.78
N HIS A 249 -6.90 -6.10 -16.88
CA HIS A 249 -6.14 -7.27 -17.33
C HIS A 249 -4.71 -6.96 -17.76
N THR A 250 -4.31 -5.69 -17.77
CA THR A 250 -3.04 -5.25 -18.38
C THR A 250 -2.31 -4.27 -17.48
N ASP A 251 -1.03 -4.51 -17.24
CA ASP A 251 -0.13 -3.62 -16.51
C ASP A 251 0.93 -2.98 -17.41
N SER A 252 1.42 -1.80 -17.03
CA SER A 252 2.60 -1.17 -17.62
C SER A 252 3.87 -1.80 -17.04
N LEU A 253 4.62 -2.48 -17.90
CA LEU A 253 5.92 -3.07 -17.56
C LEU A 253 6.91 -2.02 -17.05
N GLU A 254 6.92 -0.82 -17.63
CA GLU A 254 7.80 0.26 -17.21
C GLU A 254 7.49 0.76 -15.79
N LEU A 255 6.21 0.76 -15.39
CA LEU A 255 5.80 1.12 -14.03
C LEU A 255 6.10 0.02 -13.02
N LEU A 256 5.88 -1.25 -13.39
CA LEU A 256 6.31 -2.40 -12.58
C LEU A 256 7.82 -2.34 -12.30
N GLN A 257 8.63 -2.17 -13.37
CA GLN A 257 10.08 -2.04 -13.24
C GLN A 257 10.50 -0.80 -12.44
N LEU A 258 9.81 0.33 -12.59
CA LEU A 258 10.10 1.54 -11.82
C LEU A 258 9.82 1.31 -10.34
N GLN A 259 8.65 0.75 -10.00
CA GLN A 259 8.25 0.47 -8.63
C GLN A 259 9.24 -0.51 -7.97
N GLN A 260 9.53 -1.63 -8.64
CA GLN A 260 10.48 -2.64 -8.15
C GLN A 260 11.87 -2.05 -7.86
N ARG A 261 12.41 -1.25 -8.80
CA ARG A 261 13.74 -0.64 -8.62
C ARG A 261 13.77 0.42 -7.52
N LEU A 262 12.68 1.16 -7.33
CA LEU A 262 12.56 2.15 -6.24
C LEU A 262 12.40 1.45 -4.89
N LEU A 263 11.65 0.35 -4.82
CA LEU A 263 11.53 -0.47 -3.61
C LEU A 263 12.87 -1.12 -3.25
N TRP A 264 13.63 -1.64 -4.22
CA TRP A 264 15.00 -2.10 -3.96
C TRP A 264 15.93 -1.01 -3.44
N LEU A 265 15.84 0.20 -4.00
CA LEU A 265 16.61 1.34 -3.49
C LEU A 265 16.25 1.64 -2.03
N LEU A 266 14.96 1.66 -1.69
CA LEU A 266 14.50 1.88 -0.31
C LEU A 266 14.92 0.74 0.62
N TYR A 267 14.89 -0.51 0.13
CA TYR A 267 15.35 -1.70 0.84
C TYR A 267 16.83 -1.60 1.19
N ASP A 268 17.68 -1.31 0.21
CA ASP A 268 19.14 -1.21 0.37
C ASP A 268 19.55 -0.09 1.34
N MET A 269 18.70 0.93 1.47
CA MET A 269 18.89 2.04 2.40
C MET A 269 18.27 1.80 3.79
N GLY A 270 17.67 0.63 4.04
CA GLY A 270 17.04 0.27 5.31
C GLY A 270 15.72 1.00 5.59
N HIS A 271 15.08 1.56 4.57
CA HIS A 271 13.84 2.33 4.71
C HIS A 271 12.58 1.45 4.69
N LEU A 272 12.71 0.16 4.38
CA LEU A 272 11.61 -0.81 4.41
C LEU A 272 11.57 -1.65 5.70
N ASP A 273 12.57 -1.55 6.59
CA ASP A 273 12.67 -2.34 7.84
C ASP A 273 11.42 -2.25 8.71
N ARG A 274 10.72 -1.11 8.67
CA ARG A 274 9.50 -0.84 9.42
C ARG A 274 8.25 -0.73 8.54
N TYR A 275 8.28 -1.28 7.33
CA TYR A 275 7.14 -1.22 6.41
C TYR A 275 6.78 -2.62 5.89
N PRO A 276 5.99 -3.39 6.64
CA PRO A 276 5.66 -4.78 6.31
C PRO A 276 5.03 -4.96 4.91
N MET A 277 4.04 -4.13 4.57
CA MET A 277 3.35 -4.22 3.27
C MET A 277 4.26 -3.84 2.09
N ALA A 278 5.25 -2.96 2.29
CA ALA A 278 6.19 -2.63 1.22
C ALA A 278 7.13 -3.80 0.89
N LEU A 279 7.49 -4.60 1.90
CA LEU A 279 8.24 -5.85 1.70
C LEU A 279 7.39 -6.90 0.98
N GLY A 280 6.10 -7.00 1.30
CA GLY A 280 5.14 -7.85 0.56
C GLY A 280 5.00 -7.44 -0.90
N ASN A 281 4.83 -6.14 -1.17
CA ASN A 281 4.78 -5.60 -2.54
C ASN A 281 6.07 -5.90 -3.32
N LEU A 282 7.25 -5.70 -2.70
CA LEU A 282 8.52 -6.04 -3.34
C LEU A 282 8.63 -7.56 -3.64
N ALA A 283 8.14 -8.41 -2.75
CA ALA A 283 8.12 -9.86 -2.96
C ALA A 283 7.23 -10.27 -4.14
N ASP A 284 6.02 -9.68 -4.27
CA ASP A 284 5.15 -9.93 -5.41
C ASP A 284 5.80 -9.50 -6.75
N LEU A 285 6.51 -8.36 -6.75
CA LEU A 285 7.24 -7.90 -7.94
C LEU A 285 8.42 -8.83 -8.29
N GLU A 286 9.13 -9.36 -7.29
CA GLU A 286 10.19 -10.35 -7.51
C GLU A 286 9.67 -11.73 -7.92
N GLU A 287 8.44 -12.10 -7.56
CA GLU A 287 7.79 -13.31 -8.10
C GLU A 287 7.47 -13.12 -9.59
N LEU A 288 7.04 -11.92 -9.99
CA LEU A 288 6.69 -11.60 -11.37
C LEU A 288 7.93 -11.52 -12.28
N GLU A 289 8.96 -10.76 -11.87
CA GLU A 289 10.21 -10.62 -12.63
C GLU A 289 11.42 -10.60 -11.67
N PRO A 290 12.02 -11.77 -11.38
CA PRO A 290 13.13 -11.86 -10.43
C PRO A 290 14.35 -11.03 -10.85
N THR A 291 14.90 -10.26 -9.92
CA THR A 291 16.12 -9.48 -10.15
C THR A 291 17.36 -10.31 -9.80
N PRO A 292 18.32 -10.53 -10.71
CA PRO A 292 19.50 -11.34 -10.43
C PRO A 292 20.30 -10.86 -9.20
N GLY A 293 20.58 -11.80 -8.29
CA GLY A 293 21.35 -11.53 -7.06
C GLY A 293 20.55 -10.92 -5.91
N ARG A 294 19.23 -10.75 -6.07
CA ARG A 294 18.33 -10.33 -4.99
C ARG A 294 17.77 -11.52 -4.20
N PRO A 295 17.35 -11.30 -2.94
CA PRO A 295 16.58 -12.28 -2.18
C PRO A 295 15.37 -12.81 -2.95
N ASP A 296 15.04 -14.08 -2.73
CA ASP A 296 13.83 -14.68 -3.27
C ASP A 296 12.56 -14.11 -2.60
N PRO A 297 11.37 -14.23 -3.24
CA PRO A 297 10.11 -13.73 -2.68
C PRO A 297 9.79 -14.26 -1.28
N LEU A 298 10.05 -15.55 -1.01
CA LEU A 298 9.74 -16.17 0.29
C LEU A 298 10.55 -15.52 1.42
N THR A 299 11.82 -15.23 1.18
CA THR A 299 12.67 -14.46 2.09
C THR A 299 12.06 -13.08 2.38
N LEU A 300 11.56 -12.37 1.36
CA LEU A 300 10.97 -11.04 1.52
C LEU A 300 9.62 -11.06 2.27
N TYR A 301 8.73 -12.01 1.99
CA TYR A 301 7.48 -12.17 2.74
C TYR A 301 7.75 -12.43 4.24
N HIS A 302 8.72 -13.30 4.55
CA HIS A 302 9.12 -13.55 5.94
C HIS A 302 9.76 -12.32 6.60
N GLN A 303 10.52 -11.50 5.86
CA GLN A 303 11.00 -10.21 6.37
C GLN A 303 9.84 -9.26 6.68
N GLY A 304 8.79 -9.24 5.86
CA GLY A 304 7.56 -8.49 6.13
C GLY A 304 6.89 -8.90 7.43
N ILE A 305 6.71 -10.22 7.64
CA ILE A 305 6.18 -10.78 8.89
C ILE A 305 7.10 -10.44 10.09
N GLN A 306 8.42 -10.54 9.92
CA GLN A 306 9.36 -10.22 10.97
C GLN A 306 9.31 -8.73 11.34
N SER A 307 9.13 -7.83 10.35
CA SER A 307 8.91 -6.40 10.58
C SER A 307 7.66 -6.16 11.41
N ALA A 308 6.54 -6.79 11.06
CA ALA A 308 5.29 -6.74 11.82
C ALA A 308 5.44 -7.20 13.27
N ARG A 309 6.14 -8.33 13.49
CA ARG A 309 6.43 -8.85 14.83
C ARG A 309 7.32 -7.91 15.65
N THR A 310 8.36 -7.36 15.03
CA THR A 310 9.40 -6.59 15.72
C THR A 310 8.92 -5.18 16.08
N HIS A 311 8.16 -4.55 15.19
CA HIS A 311 7.84 -3.12 15.30
C HIS A 311 6.37 -2.84 15.61
N TYR A 312 5.48 -3.82 15.40
CA TYR A 312 4.03 -3.62 15.44
C TYR A 312 3.31 -4.73 16.22
N ASN A 313 3.99 -5.32 17.21
CA ASN A 313 3.43 -6.31 18.14
C ASN A 313 2.75 -7.52 17.47
N ASN A 314 3.12 -7.83 16.22
CA ASN A 314 2.46 -8.84 15.40
C ASN A 314 0.95 -8.59 15.19
N GLU A 315 0.54 -7.33 15.09
CA GLU A 315 -0.87 -6.93 14.97
C GLU A 315 -1.30 -6.64 13.52
N HIS A 316 -0.46 -6.95 12.52
CA HIS A 316 -0.72 -6.73 11.09
C HIS A 316 -1.18 -8.03 10.41
N ILE A 317 -2.14 -7.91 9.48
CA ILE A 317 -2.81 -9.03 8.83
C ILE A 317 -2.21 -9.32 7.44
N TYR A 318 -1.98 -8.28 6.63
CA TYR A 318 -1.52 -8.43 5.25
C TYR A 318 -0.17 -9.15 5.09
N PRO A 319 0.83 -9.02 5.99
CA PRO A 319 2.08 -9.79 5.85
C PRO A 319 1.86 -11.30 5.75
N TYR A 320 0.86 -11.83 6.45
CA TYR A 320 0.50 -13.25 6.39
C TYR A 320 -0.37 -13.56 5.17
N LEU A 321 -1.26 -12.66 4.75
CA LEU A 321 -2.04 -12.81 3.52
C LEU A 321 -1.14 -12.84 2.26
N TYR A 322 -0.12 -11.99 2.20
CA TYR A 322 0.88 -12.00 1.11
C TYR A 322 1.56 -13.37 1.01
N LEU A 323 2.04 -13.90 2.15
CA LEU A 323 2.68 -15.22 2.20
C LEU A 323 1.72 -16.34 1.79
N ALA A 324 0.47 -16.30 2.28
CA ALA A 324 -0.55 -17.28 1.93
C ALA A 324 -0.88 -17.24 0.43
N GLY A 325 -0.97 -16.04 -0.15
CA GLY A 325 -1.18 -15.81 -1.58
C GLY A 325 -0.08 -16.43 -2.44
N PHE A 326 1.19 -16.21 -2.05
CA PHE A 326 2.34 -16.84 -2.71
C PHE A 326 2.26 -18.37 -2.69
N HIS A 327 2.02 -18.97 -1.52
CA HIS A 327 1.89 -20.42 -1.40
C HIS A 327 0.69 -20.95 -2.19
N CYS A 328 -0.43 -20.22 -2.21
CA CYS A 328 -1.61 -20.58 -3.00
C CYS A 328 -1.32 -20.59 -4.51
N ARG A 329 -0.68 -19.54 -5.05
CA ARG A 329 -0.28 -19.47 -6.46
C ARG A 329 0.65 -20.62 -6.87
N ASN A 330 1.52 -21.03 -5.95
CA ASN A 330 2.49 -22.11 -6.15
C ASN A 330 2.00 -23.49 -5.70
N LYS A 331 0.70 -23.64 -5.37
CA LYS A 331 0.06 -24.91 -4.96
C LYS A 331 0.67 -25.59 -3.73
N ASN A 332 1.31 -24.81 -2.87
CA ASN A 332 1.84 -25.27 -1.58
C ASN A 332 0.71 -25.27 -0.54
N VAL A 333 -0.18 -26.27 -0.60
CA VAL A 333 -1.45 -26.29 0.13
C VAL A 333 -1.26 -26.18 1.65
N LYS A 334 -0.30 -26.93 2.20
CA LYS A 334 -0.04 -26.97 3.64
C LYS A 334 0.41 -25.61 4.17
N GLU A 335 1.39 -25.02 3.49
CA GLU A 335 1.96 -23.73 3.84
C GLU A 335 0.96 -22.59 3.65
N ALA A 336 0.11 -22.65 2.62
CA ALA A 336 -0.99 -21.70 2.43
C ALA A 336 -2.00 -21.75 3.58
N LEU A 337 -2.47 -22.96 3.94
CA LEU A 337 -3.37 -23.17 5.10
C LEU A 337 -2.73 -22.70 6.41
N GLN A 338 -1.44 -22.98 6.61
CA GLN A 338 -0.71 -22.52 7.77
C GLN A 338 -0.68 -20.98 7.84
N ALA A 339 -0.34 -20.32 6.74
CA ALA A 339 -0.27 -18.87 6.67
C ALA A 339 -1.64 -18.21 6.90
N TRP A 340 -2.73 -18.72 6.30
CA TRP A 340 -4.08 -18.24 6.61
C TRP A 340 -4.48 -18.48 8.07
N ALA A 341 -4.11 -19.62 8.66
CA ALA A 341 -4.34 -19.86 10.08
C ALA A 341 -3.55 -18.89 10.97
N ASP A 342 -2.36 -18.46 10.56
CA ASP A 342 -1.59 -17.41 11.24
C ASP A 342 -2.27 -16.03 11.08
N THR A 343 -2.80 -15.72 9.90
CA THR A 343 -3.66 -14.54 9.65
C THR A 343 -4.85 -14.49 10.63
N ALA A 344 -5.58 -15.61 10.75
CA ALA A 344 -6.71 -15.72 11.67
C ALA A 344 -6.26 -15.64 13.15
N THR A 345 -5.06 -16.12 13.47
CA THR A 345 -4.48 -16.00 14.80
C THR A 345 -4.21 -14.54 15.17
N VAL A 346 -3.93 -13.65 14.22
CA VAL A 346 -3.79 -12.21 14.50
C VAL A 346 -5.15 -11.53 14.63
N ILE A 347 -6.11 -11.84 13.75
CA ILE A 347 -7.42 -11.16 13.74
C ILE A 347 -8.27 -11.48 14.99
N GLN A 348 -8.05 -12.64 15.62
CA GLN A 348 -8.84 -13.10 16.78
C GLN A 348 -8.85 -12.14 17.99
N ASP A 349 -7.88 -11.23 18.07
CA ASP A 349 -7.78 -10.26 19.17
C ASP A 349 -8.29 -8.86 18.79
N TYR A 350 -8.90 -8.72 17.61
CA TYR A 350 -9.61 -7.52 17.18
C TYR A 350 -11.11 -7.65 17.45
N ASN A 351 -11.84 -6.53 17.38
CA ASN A 351 -13.29 -6.54 17.27
C ASN A 351 -13.65 -6.11 15.84
N TYR A 352 -14.51 -6.87 15.16
CA TYR A 352 -15.04 -6.51 13.84
C TYR A 352 -15.95 -5.29 13.95
N CYS A 353 -15.48 -4.16 13.43
CA CYS A 353 -16.26 -2.94 13.30
C CYS A 353 -16.74 -2.73 11.86
N ARG A 354 -17.76 -1.89 11.69
CA ARG A 354 -18.38 -1.62 10.37
C ARG A 354 -17.40 -1.14 9.30
N GLU A 355 -16.33 -0.45 9.71
CA GLU A 355 -15.31 0.10 8.81
C GLU A 355 -14.21 -0.92 8.46
N ASP A 356 -14.23 -2.11 9.06
CA ASP A 356 -13.30 -3.20 8.73
C ASP A 356 -13.80 -4.07 7.54
N GLU A 357 -14.63 -3.49 6.66
CA GLU A 357 -15.28 -4.20 5.55
C GLU A 357 -14.26 -4.84 4.59
N GLU A 358 -13.12 -4.19 4.35
CA GLU A 358 -12.10 -4.69 3.43
C GLU A 358 -11.45 -5.97 3.94
N ILE A 359 -11.03 -6.02 5.21
CA ILE A 359 -10.45 -7.26 5.74
C ILE A 359 -11.49 -8.36 5.92
N TYR A 360 -12.75 -8.01 6.18
CA TYR A 360 -13.84 -8.99 6.17
C TYR A 360 -13.99 -9.67 4.81
N LYS A 361 -13.94 -8.90 3.71
CA LYS A 361 -14.02 -9.46 2.34
C LYS A 361 -12.87 -10.40 2.06
N GLU A 362 -11.64 -10.07 2.46
CA GLU A 362 -10.48 -10.95 2.30
C GLU A 362 -10.69 -12.30 3.01
N PHE A 363 -11.09 -12.30 4.29
CA PHE A 363 -11.38 -13.54 5.01
C PHE A 363 -12.55 -14.31 4.38
N PHE A 364 -13.58 -13.60 3.92
CA PHE A 364 -14.74 -14.20 3.28
C PHE A 364 -14.34 -14.89 1.97
N ASP A 365 -13.58 -14.23 1.10
CA ASP A 365 -13.15 -14.77 -0.18
C ASP A 365 -12.19 -15.95 0.02
N VAL A 366 -11.26 -15.86 0.98
CA VAL A 366 -10.38 -16.98 1.35
C VAL A 366 -11.18 -18.19 1.80
N ALA A 367 -12.15 -18.02 2.70
CA ALA A 367 -12.91 -19.12 3.29
C ALA A 367 -13.94 -19.74 2.32
N ASN A 368 -14.51 -18.94 1.43
CA ASN A 368 -15.67 -19.33 0.61
C ASN A 368 -15.34 -19.55 -0.86
N ASP A 369 -14.17 -19.13 -1.34
CA ASP A 369 -13.73 -19.36 -2.72
C ASP A 369 -12.35 -20.01 -2.80
N VAL A 370 -11.32 -19.36 -2.22
CA VAL A 370 -9.92 -19.78 -2.40
C VAL A 370 -9.64 -21.15 -1.77
N ILE A 371 -9.90 -21.32 -0.47
CA ILE A 371 -9.69 -22.60 0.23
C ILE A 371 -10.54 -23.73 -0.41
N PRO A 372 -11.86 -23.55 -0.65
CA PRO A 372 -12.66 -24.57 -1.30
C PRO A 372 -12.13 -25.02 -2.66
N ASN A 373 -11.64 -24.09 -3.50
CA ASN A 373 -11.06 -24.40 -4.79
C ASN A 373 -9.72 -25.12 -4.64
N LEU A 374 -8.85 -24.66 -3.74
CA LEU A 374 -7.55 -25.28 -3.48
C LEU A 374 -7.70 -26.73 -3.00
N LEU A 375 -8.62 -26.99 -2.06
CA LEU A 375 -8.90 -28.35 -1.57
C LEU A 375 -9.57 -29.22 -2.63
N LYS A 376 -10.38 -28.64 -3.52
CA LYS A 376 -10.98 -29.36 -4.65
C LYS A 376 -9.92 -29.79 -5.66
N GLU A 377 -8.95 -28.92 -5.96
CA GLU A 377 -7.81 -29.27 -6.82
C GLU A 377 -6.94 -30.34 -6.18
N ALA A 378 -6.59 -30.20 -4.90
CA ALA A 378 -5.80 -31.20 -4.17
C ALA A 378 -6.48 -32.58 -4.11
N ALA A 379 -7.81 -32.64 -4.10
CA ALA A 379 -8.57 -33.89 -4.18
C ALA A 379 -8.55 -34.54 -5.57
N ALA A 380 -8.31 -33.76 -6.63
CA ALA A 380 -8.25 -34.23 -8.01
C ALA A 380 -6.83 -34.68 -8.42
N GLU A 381 -5.80 -34.31 -7.65
CA GLU A 381 -4.43 -34.74 -7.92
C GLU A 381 -4.29 -36.27 -7.70
N PRO A 382 -3.69 -36.98 -8.67
CA PRO A 382 -3.47 -38.42 -8.51
C PRO A 382 -2.53 -38.66 -7.31
N PRO A 383 -2.74 -39.74 -6.54
CA PRO A 383 -1.84 -40.09 -5.45
C PRO A 383 -0.42 -40.20 -6.00
N PRO A 384 0.60 -39.69 -5.30
CA PRO A 384 1.97 -39.69 -5.79
C PRO A 384 2.41 -41.12 -6.14
N GLY A 385 2.46 -41.39 -7.44
CA GLY A 385 3.00 -42.60 -8.02
C GLY A 385 4.48 -42.38 -8.30
N ALA A 386 5.33 -43.06 -7.51
CA ALA A 386 6.73 -43.38 -7.78
C ALA A 386 7.44 -42.50 -8.84
N GLU A 387 8.02 -41.37 -8.42
CA GLU A 387 9.35 -40.88 -8.81
C GLU A 387 9.59 -39.46 -8.27
N GLY A 388 10.47 -39.35 -7.25
CA GLY A 388 11.41 -38.24 -7.17
C GLY A 388 11.05 -36.93 -6.45
N THR A 389 9.83 -36.69 -5.96
CA THR A 389 9.56 -35.50 -5.12
C THR A 389 9.84 -35.78 -3.64
N PRO A 390 10.67 -34.97 -2.95
CA PRO A 390 11.02 -35.22 -1.56
C PRO A 390 9.85 -34.89 -0.61
N GLY A 391 9.20 -35.95 -0.12
CA GLY A 391 8.74 -36.12 1.28
C GLY A 391 7.57 -35.28 1.79
N GLY A 392 6.33 -35.79 1.65
CA GLY A 392 5.16 -35.33 2.40
C GLY A 392 3.93 -36.22 2.15
N LEU A 393 3.02 -36.32 3.12
CA LEU A 393 1.67 -36.86 2.85
C LEU A 393 0.92 -35.89 1.93
N PRO A 394 0.05 -36.36 1.02
CA PRO A 394 -0.87 -35.49 0.30
C PRO A 394 -1.62 -34.58 1.30
N ALA A 395 -1.86 -33.32 0.95
CA ALA A 395 -2.39 -32.34 1.91
C ALA A 395 -3.69 -32.78 2.62
N LEU A 396 -4.57 -33.50 1.91
CA LEU A 396 -5.83 -34.02 2.47
C LEU A 396 -5.66 -35.28 3.35
N GLN A 397 -4.47 -35.85 3.38
CA GLN A 397 -4.06 -36.96 4.24
C GLN A 397 -3.15 -36.51 5.39
N ASP A 398 -2.75 -35.23 5.41
CA ASP A 398 -1.95 -34.65 6.48
C ASP A 398 -2.88 -34.03 7.55
N PRO A 399 -2.90 -34.56 8.80
CA PRO A 399 -3.72 -34.00 9.87
C PRO A 399 -3.30 -32.58 10.26
N GLU A 400 -2.06 -32.13 9.97
CA GLU A 400 -1.65 -30.75 10.22
C GLU A 400 -2.37 -29.76 9.31
N CYS A 401 -2.62 -30.11 8.05
CA CYS A 401 -3.45 -29.29 7.14
C CYS A 401 -4.87 -29.13 7.69
N PHE A 402 -5.46 -30.21 8.21
CA PHE A 402 -6.77 -30.14 8.84
C PHE A 402 -6.74 -29.28 10.12
N ALA A 403 -5.71 -29.40 10.95
CA ALA A 403 -5.53 -28.56 12.13
C ALA A 403 -5.40 -27.07 11.77
N HIS A 404 -4.69 -26.73 10.68
CA HIS A 404 -4.62 -25.36 10.19
C HIS A 404 -5.98 -24.83 9.73
N LEU A 405 -6.76 -25.63 9.00
CA LEU A 405 -8.13 -25.27 8.62
C LEU A 405 -9.00 -24.98 9.86
N LEU A 406 -8.93 -25.82 10.88
CA LEU A 406 -9.67 -25.59 12.13
C LEU A 406 -9.22 -24.30 12.83
N ARG A 407 -7.90 -24.07 12.95
CA ARG A 407 -7.34 -22.86 13.57
C ARG A 407 -7.70 -21.59 12.81
N PHE A 408 -7.81 -21.66 11.48
CA PHE A 408 -8.29 -20.56 10.66
C PHE A 408 -9.72 -20.16 11.03
N TYR A 409 -10.65 -21.11 11.10
CA TYR A 409 -12.03 -20.84 11.52
C TYR A 409 -12.13 -20.45 13.00
N ASP A 410 -11.32 -21.02 13.88
CA ASP A 410 -11.27 -20.67 15.31
C ASP A 410 -10.93 -19.18 15.52
N GLY A 411 -9.92 -18.67 14.82
CA GLY A 411 -9.57 -17.25 14.88
C GLY A 411 -10.68 -16.33 14.38
N ILE A 412 -11.43 -16.73 13.34
CA ILE A 412 -12.58 -15.97 12.83
C ILE A 412 -13.75 -16.00 13.83
N CYS A 413 -14.05 -17.15 14.42
CA CYS A 413 -15.06 -17.27 15.47
C CYS A 413 -14.73 -16.35 16.66
N ARG A 414 -13.47 -16.35 17.09
CA ARG A 414 -13.05 -15.51 18.20
C ARG A 414 -13.00 -14.02 17.85
N TRP A 415 -12.72 -13.66 16.59
CA TRP A 415 -12.87 -12.29 16.09
C TRP A 415 -14.32 -11.79 16.20
N GLU A 416 -15.31 -12.66 16.06
CA GLU A 416 -16.72 -12.31 16.26
C GLU A 416 -17.07 -12.04 17.74
N GLU A 417 -16.37 -12.67 18.69
CA GLU A 417 -16.66 -12.51 20.12
C GLU A 417 -16.43 -11.08 20.60
N GLY A 418 -17.48 -10.43 21.12
CA GLY A 418 -17.41 -9.04 21.60
C GLY A 418 -17.48 -7.98 20.50
N SER A 419 -17.55 -8.40 19.24
CA SER A 419 -17.71 -7.48 18.11
C SER A 419 -19.10 -6.84 18.08
N PRO A 420 -19.21 -5.54 17.73
CA PRO A 420 -20.49 -4.85 17.62
C PRO A 420 -21.35 -5.37 16.45
N THR A 421 -20.74 -5.98 15.45
CA THR A 421 -21.41 -6.58 14.29
C THR A 421 -21.01 -8.04 14.14
N PRO A 422 -21.96 -8.94 13.78
CA PRO A 422 -21.63 -10.34 13.54
C PRO A 422 -20.75 -10.49 12.29
N VAL A 423 -19.92 -11.52 12.29
CA VAL A 423 -19.01 -11.91 11.20
C VAL A 423 -19.60 -13.12 10.46
N LEU A 424 -19.95 -14.17 11.20
CA LEU A 424 -20.36 -15.45 10.63
C LEU A 424 -21.85 -15.46 10.30
N HIS A 425 -22.18 -16.01 9.13
CA HIS A 425 -23.56 -16.21 8.68
C HIS A 425 -23.66 -17.47 7.81
N VAL A 426 -24.86 -17.80 7.33
CA VAL A 426 -25.15 -19.04 6.57
C VAL A 426 -24.26 -19.28 5.34
N GLY A 427 -23.69 -18.22 4.76
CA GLY A 427 -22.74 -18.31 3.65
C GLY A 427 -21.49 -19.09 4.05
N TRP A 428 -20.87 -18.73 5.17
CA TRP A 428 -19.69 -19.39 5.73
C TRP A 428 -19.92 -20.87 6.06
N ALA A 429 -21.08 -21.20 6.63
CA ALA A 429 -21.39 -22.55 7.10
C ALA A 429 -21.38 -23.58 5.96
N THR A 430 -21.83 -23.19 4.76
CA THR A 430 -21.87 -24.07 3.60
C THR A 430 -20.46 -24.51 3.20
N PHE A 431 -19.53 -23.56 3.10
CA PHE A 431 -18.16 -23.83 2.69
C PHE A 431 -17.29 -24.45 3.78
N LEU A 432 -17.59 -24.17 5.06
CA LEU A 432 -16.99 -24.90 6.18
C LEU A 432 -17.31 -26.40 6.08
N VAL A 433 -18.60 -26.77 5.96
CA VAL A 433 -19.01 -28.18 5.86
C VAL A 433 -18.39 -28.86 4.65
N GLN A 434 -18.38 -28.17 3.49
CA GLN A 434 -17.74 -28.67 2.29
C GLN A 434 -16.24 -28.92 2.49
N SER A 435 -15.53 -27.98 3.11
CA SER A 435 -14.08 -28.08 3.33
C SER A 435 -13.72 -29.17 4.34
N LEU A 436 -14.49 -29.30 5.43
CA LEU A 436 -14.34 -30.41 6.39
C LEU A 436 -14.55 -31.77 5.71
N GLY A 437 -15.51 -31.86 4.79
CA GLY A 437 -15.79 -33.08 4.02
C GLY A 437 -14.71 -33.49 3.02
N ARG A 438 -13.70 -32.64 2.77
CA ARG A 438 -12.53 -33.00 1.94
C ARG A 438 -11.51 -33.87 2.68
N PHE A 439 -11.55 -33.91 4.01
CA PHE A 439 -10.67 -34.72 4.83
C PHE A 439 -11.41 -35.95 5.34
N ASP A 440 -10.84 -37.13 5.10
CA ASP A 440 -11.40 -38.39 5.57
C ASP A 440 -11.45 -38.45 7.10
N GLY A 441 -12.42 -39.16 7.65
CA GLY A 441 -12.61 -39.27 9.11
C GLY A 441 -11.49 -40.01 9.86
N GLN A 442 -10.50 -40.57 9.16
CA GLN A 442 -9.28 -41.12 9.78
C GLN A 442 -8.17 -40.06 9.92
N VAL A 443 -8.23 -39.01 9.10
CA VAL A 443 -7.27 -37.88 9.11
C VAL A 443 -7.76 -36.81 10.07
N ARG A 444 -9.07 -36.56 10.09
CA ARG A 444 -9.76 -35.70 11.07
C ARG A 444 -9.76 -36.34 12.45
#